data_AF-A0AAW1TL40-F1
#
_entry.id   AF-A0AAW1TL40-F1
#
_cell.length_a   1.000
_cell.length_b   1.000
_cell.length_c   1.000
_cell.angle_alpha   90.00
_cell.angle_beta   90.00
_cell.angle_gamma   90.00
#
_symmetry.space_group_name_H-M   'P 1'
#
loop_
_entity.id
_entity.type
_entity.pdbx_description
1 polymer ?
#
loop_
_entity_poly.entity_id
_entity_poly.type
_entity_poly.pdbx_seq_one_letter_code
_entity_poly.pdbx_strand_id
1 'polypeptide(L)'
;MLNSHHNILFKAIVLALCVISSVHIFIFPLYGLESQPNSVKTLQALEQSLCSTNTRHHKVWKKTKCPNYGIVTVIQGGGYGNQMWEYASVWALARRTGLEPYIPRCIKLKLEQLFSSLSLPTFEGISHCAFETDKFVRSLDEWNYTNQSIILPRYIIQPELVLTWVQDIKQEFTIRKPLLVKAQYILRMAAKNASNCTFVGVHVRRTDYLNRVIDKFTVKPASKTFFISAMTHFEKRYPRVFL
;
A
#
# COMPACT_ATOMS: atom_id res chain seq x y z
N MET A 1 -46.79 -37.43 57.39
CA MET A 1 -45.39 -37.40 56.88
C MET A 1 -45.30 -37.39 55.34
N LEU A 2 -46.31 -36.92 54.59
CA LEU A 2 -46.28 -36.96 53.10
C LEU A 2 -45.93 -35.61 52.43
N ASN A 3 -46.01 -34.48 53.14
CA ASN A 3 -45.84 -33.13 52.55
C ASN A 3 -44.39 -32.63 52.42
N SER A 4 -43.44 -33.20 53.17
CA SER A 4 -42.04 -32.75 53.13
C SER A 4 -41.31 -33.28 51.88
N HIS A 5 -41.61 -34.52 51.47
CA HIS A 5 -40.97 -35.16 50.31
C HIS A 5 -41.38 -34.52 48.98
N HIS A 6 -42.61 -34.01 48.87
CA HIS A 6 -43.09 -33.36 47.64
C HIS A 6 -42.37 -32.02 47.39
N ASN A 7 -42.11 -31.26 48.46
CA ASN A 7 -41.36 -30.00 48.39
C ASN A 7 -39.88 -30.21 48.05
N ILE A 8 -39.28 -31.30 48.51
CA ILE A 8 -37.89 -31.65 48.18
C ILE A 8 -37.79 -32.08 46.71
N LEU A 9 -38.72 -32.92 46.25
CA LEU A 9 -38.75 -33.37 44.86
C LEU A 9 -38.99 -32.19 43.89
N PHE A 10 -39.92 -31.30 44.22
CA PHE A 10 -40.18 -30.10 43.40
C PHE A 10 -38.96 -29.18 43.34
N LYS A 11 -38.29 -28.92 44.47
CA LYS A 11 -37.07 -28.12 44.52
C LYS A 11 -35.93 -28.77 43.73
N ALA A 12 -35.79 -30.09 43.79
CA ALA A 12 -34.78 -30.83 43.03
C ALA A 12 -35.04 -30.75 41.52
N ILE A 13 -36.30 -30.86 41.08
CA ILE A 13 -36.68 -30.73 39.67
C ILE A 13 -36.41 -29.30 39.16
N VAL A 14 -36.80 -28.28 39.93
CA VAL A 14 -36.54 -26.87 39.56
C VAL A 14 -35.04 -26.61 39.47
N LEU A 15 -34.24 -27.09 40.44
CA LEU A 15 -32.79 -26.94 40.41
C LEU A 15 -32.18 -27.66 39.20
N ALA A 16 -32.62 -28.88 38.89
CA ALA A 16 -32.15 -29.62 37.73
C ALA A 16 -32.47 -28.88 36.42
N LEU A 17 -33.68 -28.32 36.29
CA LEU A 17 -34.06 -27.52 35.11
C LEU A 17 -33.23 -26.22 35.01
N CYS A 18 -32.94 -25.55 36.13
CA CYS A 18 -32.06 -24.38 36.14
C CYS A 18 -30.63 -24.71 35.74
N VAL A 19 -30.09 -25.85 36.18
CA VAL A 19 -28.74 -26.31 35.81
C VAL A 19 -28.71 -26.68 34.33
N ILE A 20 -29.68 -27.46 33.84
CA ILE A 20 -29.78 -27.83 32.42
C ILE A 20 -29.88 -26.58 31.55
N SER A 21 -30.74 -25.62 31.92
CA SER A 21 -30.90 -24.35 31.21
C SER A 21 -29.61 -23.53 31.21
N SER A 22 -28.91 -23.46 32.35
CA SER A 22 -27.62 -22.74 32.43
C SER A 22 -26.54 -23.40 31.57
N VAL A 23 -26.48 -24.73 31.52
CA VAL A 23 -25.57 -25.46 30.63
C VAL A 23 -25.93 -25.19 29.15
N HIS A 24 -27.21 -25.17 28.79
CA HIS A 24 -27.63 -24.94 27.39
C HIS A 24 -27.51 -23.48 26.95
N ILE A 25 -27.68 -22.52 27.86
CA ILE A 25 -27.57 -21.09 27.56
C ILE A 25 -26.12 -20.60 27.61
N PHE A 26 -25.29 -21.13 28.51
CA PHE A 26 -23.92 -20.63 28.71
C PHE A 26 -22.82 -21.56 28.20
N ILE A 27 -23.02 -22.88 28.22
CA ILE A 27 -21.99 -23.85 27.85
C ILE A 27 -22.15 -24.32 26.39
N PHE A 28 -23.37 -24.55 25.90
CA PHE A 28 -23.58 -24.93 24.49
C PHE A 28 -23.14 -23.87 23.46
N PRO A 29 -23.27 -22.55 23.68
CA PRO A 29 -22.70 -21.56 22.77
C PRO A 29 -21.16 -21.55 22.75
N LEU A 30 -20.51 -22.11 23.79
CA LEU A 30 -19.05 -22.27 23.81
C LEU A 30 -18.60 -23.47 22.96
N TYR A 31 -19.43 -24.50 22.81
CA TYR A 31 -19.18 -25.63 21.90
C TYR A 31 -19.57 -25.32 20.44
N GLY A 32 -20.41 -24.30 20.21
CA GLY A 32 -20.70 -23.75 18.89
C GLY A 32 -19.61 -22.84 18.32
N LEU A 33 -18.53 -22.59 19.07
CA LEU A 33 -17.28 -22.03 18.55
C LEU A 33 -16.42 -23.15 17.94
N GLU A 34 -17.04 -24.00 17.12
CA GLU A 34 -16.28 -24.73 16.12
C GLU A 34 -15.56 -23.70 15.27
N SER A 35 -14.24 -23.83 15.22
CA SER A 35 -13.37 -23.05 14.35
C SER A 35 -14.02 -22.95 12.98
N GLN A 36 -14.33 -21.71 12.56
CA GLN A 36 -14.62 -21.38 11.17
C GLN A 36 -13.71 -22.25 10.30
N PRO A 37 -14.25 -23.06 9.37
CA PRO A 37 -13.43 -23.94 8.56
C PRO A 37 -12.35 -23.07 7.93
N ASN A 38 -11.08 -23.39 8.18
CA ASN A 38 -9.90 -22.63 7.74
C ASN A 38 -10.11 -22.18 6.30
N SER A 39 -10.62 -20.96 6.11
CA SER A 39 -10.90 -20.45 4.79
C SER A 39 -9.54 -20.28 4.15
N VAL A 40 -9.28 -21.04 3.09
CA VAL A 40 -8.03 -20.94 2.35
C VAL A 40 -7.89 -19.47 1.97
N LYS A 41 -6.94 -18.78 2.60
CA LYS A 41 -6.77 -17.36 2.38
C LYS A 41 -6.24 -17.20 0.95
N THR A 42 -6.90 -16.37 0.15
CA THR A 42 -6.56 -16.17 -1.27
C THR A 42 -5.75 -14.89 -1.46
N LEU A 43 -4.93 -14.81 -2.50
CA LEU A 43 -4.17 -13.59 -2.78
C LEU A 43 -5.07 -12.36 -3.00
N GLN A 44 -6.34 -12.57 -3.36
CA GLN A 44 -7.36 -11.53 -3.32
C GLN A 44 -7.58 -10.96 -1.91
N ALA A 45 -7.72 -11.81 -0.90
CA ALA A 45 -7.87 -11.38 0.49
C ALA A 45 -6.59 -10.68 0.99
N LEU A 46 -5.41 -11.13 0.55
CA LEU A 46 -4.15 -10.44 0.81
C LEU A 46 -4.17 -9.04 0.20
N GLU A 47 -4.42 -8.90 -1.11
CA GLU A 47 -4.46 -7.59 -1.78
C GLU A 47 -5.41 -6.62 -1.07
N GLN A 48 -6.58 -7.10 -0.66
CA GLN A 48 -7.57 -6.30 0.06
C GLN A 48 -7.04 -5.77 1.40
N SER A 49 -6.16 -6.52 2.08
CA SER A 49 -5.49 -6.07 3.30
C SER A 49 -4.32 -5.09 3.06
N LEU A 50 -3.72 -5.12 1.86
CA LEU A 50 -2.60 -4.24 1.50
C LEU A 50 -3.08 -2.83 1.16
N CYS A 51 -4.34 -2.68 0.76
CA CYS A 51 -4.94 -1.40 0.36
C CYS A 51 -5.66 -0.70 1.53
N SER A 52 -5.51 0.63 1.61
CA SER A 52 -6.20 1.45 2.63
C SER A 52 -7.67 1.71 2.31
N THR A 53 -8.06 1.50 1.05
CA THR A 53 -9.43 1.68 0.55
C THR A 53 -9.89 0.41 -0.12
N ASN A 54 -11.16 0.07 0.06
CA ASN A 54 -11.73 -1.13 -0.56
C ASN A 54 -11.75 -0.98 -2.09
N THR A 55 -10.90 -1.73 -2.78
CA THR A 55 -10.89 -1.76 -4.23
C THR A 55 -12.06 -2.62 -4.68
N ARG A 56 -13.10 -1.97 -5.22
CA ARG A 56 -14.30 -2.65 -5.73
C ARG A 56 -13.92 -3.91 -6.52
N HIS A 57 -14.56 -5.03 -6.17
CA HIS A 57 -14.43 -6.29 -6.89
C HIS A 57 -14.58 -6.04 -8.39
N HIS A 58 -13.52 -6.34 -9.13
CA HIS A 58 -13.56 -6.33 -10.58
C HIS A 58 -13.69 -7.77 -11.06
N LYS A 59 -14.51 -7.97 -12.09
CA LYS A 59 -14.66 -9.28 -12.71
C LYS A 59 -13.31 -9.64 -13.34
N VAL A 60 -12.68 -10.71 -12.84
CA VAL A 60 -11.42 -11.22 -13.37
C VAL A 60 -11.69 -11.82 -14.74
N TRP A 61 -11.10 -11.27 -15.79
CA TRP A 61 -11.33 -11.73 -17.15
C TRP A 61 -10.44 -12.90 -17.56
N LYS A 62 -9.27 -13.09 -16.90
CA LYS A 62 -8.34 -14.18 -17.21
C LYS A 62 -7.54 -14.58 -15.97
N LYS A 63 -7.69 -15.83 -15.54
CA LYS A 63 -6.84 -16.44 -14.49
C LYS A 63 -5.49 -16.82 -15.10
N THR A 64 -4.41 -16.50 -14.41
CA THR A 64 -3.03 -16.86 -14.78
C THR A 64 -2.50 -17.97 -13.87
N LYS A 65 -1.37 -18.57 -14.22
CA LYS A 65 -0.72 -19.56 -13.37
C LYS A 65 -0.33 -18.91 -12.03
N CYS A 66 -0.53 -19.64 -10.93
CA CYS A 66 -0.06 -19.20 -9.62
C CYS A 66 1.48 -19.14 -9.58
N PRO A 67 2.04 -18.18 -8.83
CA PRO A 67 3.49 -18.07 -8.68
C PRO A 67 4.04 -19.36 -8.06
N ASN A 68 5.11 -19.90 -8.64
CA ASN A 68 5.71 -21.15 -8.15
C ASN A 68 6.75 -20.87 -7.05
N TYR A 69 7.29 -19.65 -7.04
CA TYR A 69 8.24 -19.13 -6.07
C TYR A 69 7.59 -17.95 -5.33
N GLY A 70 8.18 -17.51 -4.22
CA GLY A 70 7.61 -16.40 -3.45
C GLY A 70 7.41 -15.13 -4.30
N ILE A 71 6.57 -14.22 -3.82
CA ILE A 71 6.30 -12.94 -4.47
C ILE A 71 6.91 -11.78 -3.70
N VAL A 72 7.10 -10.64 -4.35
CA VAL A 72 7.38 -9.36 -3.69
C VAL A 72 6.20 -8.42 -3.88
N THR A 73 5.73 -7.83 -2.79
CA THR A 73 4.68 -6.82 -2.79
C THR A 73 4.89 -5.81 -1.67
N VAL A 74 3.95 -4.87 -1.51
CA VAL A 74 4.07 -3.75 -0.55
C VAL A 74 2.70 -3.36 -0.01
N ILE A 75 2.67 -2.86 1.21
CA ILE A 75 1.45 -2.30 1.82
C ILE A 75 1.33 -0.83 1.41
N GLN A 76 0.15 -0.40 0.95
CA GLN A 76 -0.10 0.97 0.51
C GLN A 76 0.07 1.99 1.66
N GLY A 77 0.85 3.05 1.41
CA GLY A 77 1.05 4.18 2.30
C GLY A 77 0.97 5.54 1.58
N GLY A 78 0.22 6.48 2.17
CA GLY A 78 0.27 7.92 1.83
C GLY A 78 0.02 8.34 0.38
N GLY A 79 0.71 9.41 -0.02
CA GLY A 79 0.49 10.15 -1.27
C GLY A 79 1.18 9.58 -2.51
N TYR A 80 1.13 10.32 -3.62
CA TYR A 80 1.76 9.90 -4.88
C TYR A 80 3.26 9.59 -4.73
N GLY A 81 4.04 10.47 -4.10
CA GLY A 81 5.47 10.26 -3.93
C GLY A 81 5.82 9.00 -3.11
N ASN A 82 5.05 8.71 -2.06
CA ASN A 82 5.24 7.48 -1.27
C ASN A 82 4.94 6.24 -2.12
N GLN A 83 3.85 6.27 -2.87
CA GLN A 83 3.45 5.15 -3.72
C GLN A 83 4.41 4.92 -4.89
N MET A 84 5.04 5.98 -5.41
CA MET A 84 6.13 5.84 -6.39
C MET A 84 7.33 5.09 -5.78
N TRP A 85 7.69 5.40 -4.52
CA TRP A 85 8.75 4.69 -3.81
C TRP A 85 8.37 3.25 -3.47
N GLU A 86 7.13 3.01 -3.05
CA GLU A 86 6.59 1.66 -2.81
C GLU A 86 6.65 0.81 -4.09
N TYR A 87 6.22 1.37 -5.23
CA TYR A 87 6.33 0.73 -6.55
C TYR A 87 7.78 0.43 -6.92
N ALA A 88 8.65 1.45 -6.85
CA ALA A 88 10.06 1.32 -7.22
C ALA A 88 10.80 0.30 -6.34
N SER A 89 10.45 0.21 -5.04
CA SER A 89 11.04 -0.74 -4.11
C SER A 89 10.64 -2.18 -4.46
N VAL A 90 9.36 -2.44 -4.77
CA VAL A 90 8.92 -3.75 -5.27
C VAL A 90 9.65 -4.12 -6.56
N TRP A 91 9.71 -3.17 -7.51
CA TRP A 91 10.37 -3.37 -8.80
C TRP A 91 11.85 -3.74 -8.63
N ALA A 92 12.58 -3.00 -7.80
CA ALA A 92 14.01 -3.19 -7.59
C ALA A 92 14.32 -4.45 -6.77
N LEU A 93 13.51 -4.73 -5.76
CA LEU A 93 13.69 -5.89 -4.89
C LEU A 93 13.43 -7.20 -5.62
N ALA A 94 12.37 -7.26 -6.44
CA ALA A 94 12.09 -8.44 -7.25
C ALA A 94 13.24 -8.78 -8.21
N ARG A 95 13.88 -7.78 -8.82
CA ARG A 95 15.08 -8.01 -9.63
C ARG A 95 16.28 -8.47 -8.81
N ARG A 96 16.42 -7.99 -7.58
CA ARG A 96 17.52 -8.38 -6.69
C ARG A 96 17.39 -9.82 -6.20
N THR A 97 16.17 -10.29 -5.94
CA THR A 97 15.90 -11.61 -5.35
C THR A 97 15.47 -12.68 -6.35
N GLY A 98 15.00 -12.28 -7.54
CA GLY A 98 14.41 -13.17 -8.53
C GLY A 98 12.97 -13.59 -8.23
N LEU A 99 12.37 -13.07 -7.14
CA LEU A 99 10.96 -13.30 -6.81
C LEU A 99 10.03 -12.55 -7.77
N GLU A 100 8.81 -13.06 -7.96
CA GLU A 100 7.83 -12.44 -8.86
C GLU A 100 7.21 -11.16 -8.25
N PRO A 101 7.27 -9.99 -8.91
CA PRO A 101 6.72 -8.76 -8.36
C PRO A 101 5.21 -8.65 -8.62
N TYR A 102 4.45 -8.25 -7.58
CA TYR A 102 3.04 -7.87 -7.72
C TYR A 102 2.76 -6.58 -6.95
N ILE A 103 2.13 -5.61 -7.61
CA ILE A 103 1.74 -4.34 -6.99
C ILE A 103 0.23 -4.37 -6.67
N PRO A 104 -0.20 -3.94 -5.46
CA PRO A 104 -1.62 -3.80 -5.17
C PRO A 104 -2.31 -2.86 -6.16
N ARG A 105 -3.51 -3.24 -6.61
CA ARG A 105 -4.30 -2.48 -7.58
C ARG A 105 -4.59 -1.06 -7.12
N CYS A 106 -4.77 -0.81 -5.81
CA CYS A 106 -4.95 0.54 -5.27
C CYS A 106 -3.74 1.47 -5.56
N ILE A 107 -2.51 0.95 -5.50
CA ILE A 107 -1.31 1.70 -5.87
C ILE A 107 -1.26 1.86 -7.38
N LYS A 108 -1.44 0.77 -8.14
CA LYS A 108 -1.36 0.81 -9.61
C LYS A 108 -2.36 1.81 -10.20
N LEU A 109 -3.64 1.71 -9.85
CA LEU A 109 -4.68 2.61 -10.37
C LEU A 109 -4.43 4.08 -10.03
N LYS A 110 -3.85 4.37 -8.87
CA LYS A 110 -3.49 5.74 -8.49
C LYS A 110 -2.34 6.26 -9.34
N LEU A 111 -1.26 5.50 -9.45
CA LEU A 111 -0.10 5.89 -10.27
C LEU A 111 -0.44 5.97 -11.76
N GLU A 112 -1.30 5.08 -12.26
CA GLU A 112 -1.78 5.09 -13.64
C GLU A 112 -2.51 6.38 -13.98
N GLN A 113 -3.05 7.16 -13.04
CA GLN A 113 -3.64 8.47 -13.37
C GLN A 113 -2.62 9.44 -13.98
N LEU A 114 -1.33 9.28 -13.64
CA LEU A 114 -0.24 10.13 -14.12
C LEU A 114 0.65 9.43 -15.14
N PHE A 115 0.90 8.14 -14.95
CA PHE A 115 1.89 7.39 -15.72
C PHE A 115 1.23 6.40 -16.69
N SER A 116 1.87 6.14 -17.84
CA SER A 116 1.35 5.25 -18.89
C SER A 116 2.05 3.90 -19.01
N SER A 117 3.20 3.71 -18.37
CA SER A 117 4.14 2.63 -18.69
C SER A 117 4.46 1.73 -17.51
N LEU A 118 3.54 1.62 -16.55
CA LEU A 118 3.74 0.80 -15.35
C LEU A 118 3.63 -0.70 -15.69
N SER A 119 4.77 -1.39 -15.66
CA SER A 119 4.91 -2.78 -16.09
C SER A 119 4.52 -3.80 -15.01
N LEU A 120 4.63 -3.47 -13.72
CA LEU A 120 4.37 -4.44 -12.65
C LEU A 120 2.93 -4.97 -12.71
N PRO A 121 2.71 -6.29 -12.67
CA PRO A 121 1.36 -6.86 -12.68
C PRO A 121 0.64 -6.62 -11.35
N THR A 122 -0.69 -6.65 -11.39
CA THR A 122 -1.54 -6.67 -10.20
C THR A 122 -1.88 -8.10 -9.81
N PHE A 123 -2.53 -8.27 -8.66
CA PHE A 123 -3.03 -9.57 -8.22
C PHE A 123 -4.22 -10.10 -9.03
N GLU A 124 -4.73 -9.37 -10.03
CA GLU A 124 -5.97 -9.73 -10.74
C GLU A 124 -5.91 -11.15 -11.35
N GLY A 125 -4.81 -11.47 -12.05
CA GLY A 125 -4.61 -12.78 -12.69
C GLY A 125 -4.43 -13.92 -11.69
N ILE A 126 -3.87 -13.63 -10.51
CA ILE A 126 -3.50 -14.63 -9.48
C ILE A 126 -4.41 -14.57 -8.23
N SER A 127 -5.50 -13.81 -8.30
CA SER A 127 -6.42 -13.56 -7.18
C SER A 127 -6.98 -14.83 -6.53
N HIS A 128 -7.10 -15.90 -7.31
CA HIS A 128 -7.59 -17.22 -6.92
C HIS A 128 -6.54 -18.11 -6.24
N CYS A 129 -5.27 -17.74 -6.29
CA CYS A 129 -4.20 -18.54 -5.72
C CYS A 129 -4.27 -18.52 -4.19
N ALA A 130 -4.05 -19.69 -3.58
CA ALA A 130 -3.93 -19.80 -2.14
C ALA A 130 -2.68 -19.08 -1.64
N PHE A 131 -2.73 -18.54 -0.43
CA PHE A 131 -1.56 -18.01 0.25
C PHE A 131 -1.46 -18.52 1.69
N GLU A 132 -0.23 -18.74 2.10
CA GLU A 132 0.16 -19.15 3.45
C GLU A 132 0.79 -17.94 4.15
N THR A 133 0.23 -17.51 5.27
CA THR A 133 0.62 -16.24 5.93
C THR A 133 2.02 -16.32 6.57
N ASP A 134 2.41 -17.51 7.03
CA ASP A 134 3.68 -17.85 7.66
C ASP A 134 4.88 -17.80 6.71
N LYS A 135 4.64 -17.82 5.39
CA LYS A 135 5.69 -17.72 4.37
C LYS A 135 6.02 -16.28 3.95
N PHE A 136 5.49 -15.27 4.64
CA PHE A 136 5.77 -13.86 4.36
C PHE A 136 6.73 -13.23 5.36
N VAL A 137 7.74 -12.54 4.83
CA VAL A 137 8.69 -11.72 5.60
C VAL A 137 8.52 -10.24 5.24
N ARG A 138 9.05 -9.34 6.07
CA ARG A 138 8.82 -7.89 5.93
C ARG A 138 10.00 -7.12 5.34
N SER A 139 11.14 -7.77 5.20
CA SER A 139 12.36 -7.15 4.68
C SER A 139 13.20 -8.15 3.90
N LEU A 140 14.22 -7.63 3.22
CA LEU A 140 15.23 -8.46 2.56
C LEU A 140 16.09 -9.21 3.59
N ASP A 141 16.34 -8.62 4.76
CA ASP A 141 17.20 -9.22 5.79
C ASP A 141 16.56 -10.45 6.46
N GLU A 142 15.22 -10.50 6.47
CA GLU A 142 14.45 -11.64 6.98
C GLU A 142 14.27 -12.76 5.92
N TRP A 143 14.61 -12.48 4.66
CA TRP A 143 14.39 -13.40 3.54
C TRP A 143 15.54 -14.40 3.42
N ASN A 144 15.24 -15.67 3.71
CA ASN A 144 16.24 -16.74 3.76
C ASN A 144 16.05 -17.81 2.68
N TYR A 145 14.82 -17.98 2.16
CA TYR A 145 14.49 -19.04 1.21
C TYR A 145 13.68 -18.51 0.03
N THR A 146 13.88 -19.06 -1.16
CA THR A 146 13.22 -18.63 -2.41
C THR A 146 11.72 -18.92 -2.47
N ASN A 147 11.20 -19.75 -1.56
CA ASN A 147 9.78 -20.00 -1.39
C ASN A 147 9.09 -19.03 -0.41
N GLN A 148 9.84 -18.13 0.22
CA GLN A 148 9.30 -17.05 1.04
C GLN A 148 8.94 -15.84 0.17
N SER A 149 7.80 -15.25 0.48
CA SER A 149 7.35 -13.99 -0.12
C SER A 149 7.73 -12.81 0.76
N ILE A 150 7.87 -11.63 0.17
CA ILE A 150 8.22 -10.39 0.88
C ILE A 150 7.06 -9.41 0.75
N ILE A 151 6.53 -8.94 1.88
CA ILE A 151 5.60 -7.79 1.94
C ILE A 151 6.35 -6.61 2.55
N LEU A 152 6.72 -5.65 1.71
CA LEU A 152 7.34 -4.42 2.17
C LEU A 152 6.36 -3.56 3.00
N PRO A 153 6.83 -2.90 4.06
CA PRO A 153 5.99 -2.05 4.89
C PRO A 153 5.55 -0.78 4.15
N ARG A 154 4.53 -0.11 4.70
CA ARG A 154 4.06 1.19 4.21
C ARG A 154 5.18 2.22 4.26
N TYR A 155 5.19 3.17 3.31
CA TYR A 155 6.16 4.26 3.26
C TYR A 155 7.61 3.80 3.09
N ILE A 156 7.83 2.58 2.58
CA ILE A 156 9.17 2.07 2.33
C ILE A 156 9.90 2.96 1.32
N ILE A 157 11.16 3.28 1.63
CA ILE A 157 12.09 3.99 0.74
C ILE A 157 13.41 3.23 0.81
N GLN A 158 13.82 2.64 -0.30
CA GLN A 158 15.08 1.89 -0.40
C GLN A 158 15.99 2.55 -1.45
N PRO A 159 16.61 3.68 -1.14
CA PRO A 159 17.34 4.47 -2.14
C PRO A 159 18.52 3.69 -2.71
N GLU A 160 19.31 2.99 -1.90
CA GLU A 160 20.46 2.21 -2.37
C GLU A 160 20.06 1.14 -3.40
N LEU A 161 18.98 0.42 -3.11
CA LEU A 161 18.45 -0.63 -3.98
C LEU A 161 17.84 -0.04 -5.28
N VAL A 162 17.02 1.01 -5.15
CA VAL A 162 16.34 1.65 -6.29
C VAL A 162 17.33 2.37 -7.20
N LEU A 163 18.34 3.04 -6.63
CA LEU A 163 19.32 3.80 -7.41
C LEU A 163 20.18 2.89 -8.29
N THR A 164 20.40 1.64 -7.89
CA THR A 164 21.05 0.61 -8.74
C THR A 164 20.34 0.44 -10.08
N TRP A 165 19.03 0.65 -10.13
CA TRP A 165 18.19 0.44 -11.32
C TRP A 165 17.49 1.71 -11.81
N VAL A 166 17.97 2.89 -11.43
CA VAL A 166 17.24 4.15 -11.63
C VAL A 166 16.89 4.42 -13.10
N GLN A 167 17.73 4.00 -14.04
CA GLN A 167 17.49 4.27 -15.47
C GLN A 167 16.29 3.48 -16.01
N ASP A 168 16.11 2.25 -15.56
CA ASP A 168 14.96 1.43 -15.94
C ASP A 168 13.69 1.90 -15.22
N ILE A 169 13.79 2.19 -13.92
CA ILE A 169 12.67 2.66 -13.10
C ILE A 169 12.12 4.00 -13.64
N LYS A 170 12.97 4.86 -14.20
CA LYS A 170 12.50 6.09 -14.87
C LYS A 170 11.54 5.81 -16.03
N GLN A 171 11.68 4.69 -16.73
CA GLN A 171 10.79 4.34 -17.85
C GLN A 171 9.39 3.96 -17.35
N GLU A 172 9.29 3.35 -16.17
CA GLU A 172 8.02 3.03 -15.50
C GLU A 172 7.19 4.30 -15.25
N PHE A 173 7.86 5.40 -14.89
CA PHE A 173 7.24 6.68 -14.56
C PHE A 173 7.13 7.64 -15.76
N THR A 174 6.86 7.09 -16.94
CA THR A 174 6.56 7.90 -18.14
C THR A 174 5.20 8.59 -18.00
N ILE A 175 5.21 9.93 -17.98
CA ILE A 175 4.01 10.76 -17.86
C ILE A 175 3.11 10.59 -19.07
N ARG A 176 1.79 10.46 -18.84
CA ARG A 176 0.77 10.38 -19.90
C ARG A 176 0.87 11.56 -20.87
N LYS A 177 0.84 11.25 -22.18
CA LYS A 177 0.95 12.25 -23.26
C LYS A 177 0.00 13.45 -23.14
N PRO A 178 -1.29 13.31 -22.77
CA PRO A 178 -2.17 14.47 -22.60
C PRO A 178 -1.71 15.43 -21.49
N LEU A 179 -1.18 14.90 -20.38
CA LEU A 179 -0.65 15.72 -19.29
C LEU A 179 0.62 16.45 -19.73
N LEU A 180 1.51 15.75 -20.45
CA LEU A 180 2.73 16.34 -21.00
C LEU A 180 2.41 17.48 -21.97
N VAL A 181 1.46 17.27 -22.90
CA VAL A 181 1.03 18.30 -23.86
C VAL A 181 0.44 19.51 -23.13
N LYS A 182 -0.42 19.28 -22.13
CA LYS A 182 -1.01 20.36 -21.33
C LYS A 182 0.06 21.13 -20.55
N ALA A 183 1.02 20.45 -19.94
CA ALA A 183 2.13 21.09 -19.24
C ALA A 183 2.97 21.95 -20.20
N GLN A 184 3.35 21.42 -21.36
CA GLN A 184 4.10 22.15 -22.38
C GLN A 184 3.33 23.37 -22.91
N TYR A 185 2.01 23.25 -23.09
CA TYR A 185 1.15 24.38 -23.45
C TYR A 185 1.18 25.48 -22.38
N ILE A 186 1.02 25.13 -21.11
CA ILE A 186 1.08 26.09 -19.98
C ILE A 186 2.44 26.81 -19.96
N LEU A 187 3.54 26.08 -20.12
CA LEU A 187 4.89 26.66 -20.15
C LEU A 187 5.07 27.63 -21.34
N ARG A 188 4.59 27.28 -22.53
CA ARG A 188 4.62 28.17 -23.71
C ARG A 188 3.83 29.45 -23.50
N MET A 189 2.65 29.35 -22.90
CA MET A 189 1.81 30.50 -22.56
C MET A 189 2.49 31.40 -21.53
N ALA A 190 3.09 30.83 -20.48
CA ALA A 190 3.85 31.58 -19.49
C ALA A 190 5.04 32.33 -20.11
N ALA A 191 5.73 31.70 -21.07
CA ALA A 191 6.82 32.32 -21.81
C ALA A 191 6.36 33.31 -22.90
N LYS A 192 5.05 33.55 -23.07
CA LYS A 192 4.49 34.39 -24.14
C LYS A 192 5.04 34.03 -25.53
N ASN A 193 5.17 32.73 -25.79
CA ASN A 193 5.76 32.17 -27.02
C ASN A 193 7.24 32.59 -27.29
N ALA A 194 7.98 33.07 -26.29
CA ALA A 194 9.40 33.34 -26.43
C ALA A 194 10.21 32.04 -26.56
N SER A 195 11.14 32.01 -27.51
CA SER A 195 12.10 30.90 -27.71
C SER A 195 13.33 31.04 -26.80
N ASN A 196 14.02 29.94 -26.51
CA ASN A 196 15.24 29.89 -25.68
C ASN A 196 15.05 30.47 -24.26
N CYS A 197 13.97 30.06 -23.60
CA CYS A 197 13.67 30.40 -22.20
C CYS A 197 14.11 29.28 -21.26
N THR A 198 14.50 29.64 -20.04
CA THR A 198 14.76 28.68 -18.96
C THR A 198 13.55 28.63 -18.03
N PHE A 199 13.03 27.44 -17.75
CA PHE A 199 11.97 27.25 -16.75
C PHE A 199 12.57 26.60 -15.51
N VAL A 200 12.32 27.18 -14.34
CA VAL A 200 12.80 26.67 -13.05
C VAL A 200 11.60 26.39 -12.16
N GLY A 201 11.37 25.12 -11.83
CA GLY A 201 10.29 24.74 -10.93
C GLY A 201 10.69 24.83 -9.46
N VAL A 202 9.97 25.61 -8.66
CA VAL A 202 10.17 25.71 -7.21
C VAL A 202 9.05 24.97 -6.46
N HIS A 203 9.38 23.85 -5.83
CA HIS A 203 8.42 23.07 -5.04
C HIS A 203 8.51 23.42 -3.54
N VAL A 204 7.44 24.01 -2.99
CA VAL A 204 7.35 24.42 -1.58
C VAL A 204 6.44 23.47 -0.81
N ARG A 205 7.01 22.45 -0.16
CA ARG A 205 6.26 21.50 0.68
C ARG A 205 6.00 22.09 2.07
N ARG A 206 4.76 22.51 2.35
CA ARG A 206 4.36 23.10 3.64
C ARG A 206 3.23 22.30 4.31
N THR A 207 1.98 22.70 4.11
CA THR A 207 0.75 21.96 4.51
C THR A 207 0.89 21.01 5.72
N ASP A 208 0.42 19.77 5.59
CA ASP A 208 0.53 18.66 6.55
C ASP A 208 1.97 18.26 6.90
N TYR A 209 2.95 18.68 6.10
CA TYR A 209 4.36 18.38 6.32
C TYR A 209 4.94 19.24 7.45
N LEU A 210 4.49 20.50 7.61
CA LEU A 210 4.97 21.37 8.68
C LEU A 210 4.72 20.76 10.06
N ASN A 211 3.47 20.41 10.35
CA ASN A 211 3.11 19.79 11.64
C ASN A 211 3.92 18.51 11.84
N ARG A 212 3.94 17.63 10.83
CA ARG A 212 4.70 16.36 10.92
C ARG A 212 6.19 16.55 11.17
N VAL A 213 6.83 17.52 10.55
CA VAL A 213 8.28 17.76 10.71
C VAL A 213 8.61 18.42 12.03
N ILE A 214 7.80 19.38 12.43
CA ILE A 214 7.96 20.05 13.71
C ILE A 214 7.74 19.04 14.84
N ASP A 215 6.66 18.27 14.78
CA ASP A 215 6.27 17.33 15.84
C ASP A 215 7.20 16.12 15.93
N LYS A 216 7.69 15.60 14.78
CA LYS A 216 8.45 14.34 14.75
C LYS A 216 9.96 14.51 14.68
N PHE A 217 10.45 15.55 13.99
CA PHE A 217 11.87 15.69 13.69
C PHE A 217 12.49 16.93 14.33
N THR A 218 11.69 17.82 14.94
CA THR A 218 12.17 19.06 15.60
C THR A 218 13.02 19.93 14.67
N VAL A 219 12.78 19.85 13.35
CA VAL A 219 13.53 20.61 12.34
C VAL A 219 12.73 21.85 11.93
N LYS A 220 13.43 22.98 11.78
CA LYS A 220 12.83 24.20 11.25
C LYS A 220 12.63 24.07 9.73
N PRO A 221 11.43 24.34 9.21
CA PRO A 221 11.19 24.33 7.78
C PRO A 221 11.97 25.46 7.08
N ALA A 222 12.22 25.28 5.77
CA ALA A 222 12.87 26.30 4.96
C ALA A 222 12.12 27.64 5.04
N SER A 223 12.86 28.72 5.34
CA SER A 223 12.31 30.06 5.52
C SER A 223 11.89 30.69 4.19
N LYS A 224 11.08 31.76 4.25
CA LYS A 224 10.79 32.59 3.08
C LYS A 224 12.08 33.09 2.41
N THR A 225 13.07 33.49 3.20
CA THR A 225 14.35 34.02 2.72
C THR A 225 15.13 32.98 1.92
N PHE A 226 15.07 31.70 2.28
CA PHE A 226 15.68 30.62 1.51
C PHE A 226 15.10 30.57 0.08
N PHE A 227 13.78 30.56 -0.06
CA PHE A 227 13.13 30.50 -1.36
C PHE A 227 13.40 31.75 -2.21
N ILE A 228 13.35 32.94 -1.61
CA ILE A 228 13.68 34.20 -2.31
C ILE A 228 15.13 34.16 -2.80
N SER A 229 16.07 33.75 -1.94
CA SER A 229 17.48 33.68 -2.31
C SER A 229 17.73 32.69 -3.46
N ALA A 230 17.04 31.54 -3.45
CA ALA A 230 17.11 30.56 -4.53
C ALA A 230 16.53 31.10 -5.85
N MET A 231 15.38 31.78 -5.81
CA MET A 231 14.76 32.41 -6.98
C MET A 231 15.67 33.50 -7.57
N THR A 232 16.18 34.40 -6.73
CA THR A 232 17.10 35.46 -7.15
C THR A 232 18.41 34.91 -7.74
N HIS A 233 18.90 33.77 -7.24
CA HIS A 233 20.06 33.11 -7.84
C HIS A 233 19.81 32.75 -9.31
N PHE A 234 18.64 32.19 -9.62
CA PHE A 234 18.28 31.80 -10.98
C PHE A 234 17.99 33.00 -11.89
N GLU A 235 17.35 34.05 -11.37
CA GLU A 235 17.15 35.33 -12.09
C GLU A 235 18.47 35.96 -12.51
N LYS A 236 19.49 35.93 -11.65
CA LYS A 236 20.83 36.46 -11.97
C LYS A 236 21.59 35.58 -12.96
N ARG A 237 21.38 34.27 -12.92
CA ARG A 237 22.11 33.29 -13.74
C ARG A 237 21.61 33.23 -15.18
N TYR A 238 20.31 33.42 -15.39
CA TYR A 238 19.66 33.19 -16.68
C TYR A 238 18.97 34.45 -17.19
N PRO A 239 19.36 35.00 -18.35
CA PRO A 239 18.81 36.25 -18.89
C PRO A 239 17.29 36.22 -19.15
N ARG A 240 16.73 35.02 -19.38
CA ARG A 240 15.31 34.80 -19.64
C ARG A 240 14.83 33.56 -18.89
N VAL A 241 14.54 33.74 -17.61
CA VAL A 241 14.03 32.70 -16.72
C VAL A 241 12.58 32.95 -16.32
N PHE A 242 11.81 31.87 -16.23
CA PHE A 242 10.47 31.83 -15.66
C PHE A 242 10.51 30.90 -14.45
N LEU A 243 10.13 31.44 -13.30
CA LEU A 243 10.07 30.76 -11.99
C LEU A 243 8.64 30.33 -11.64
#